data_AF-A0A0G0WEJ5-F1
#
_entry.id   AF-A0A0G0WEJ5-F1
#
_cell.length_a   1.000
_cell.length_b   1.000
_cell.length_c   1.000
_cell.angle_alpha   90.00
_cell.angle_beta   90.00
_cell.angle_gamma   90.00
#
_symmetry.space_group_name_H-M   'P 1'
#
loop_
_entity.id
_entity.type
_entity.pdbx_description
1 polymer ?
#
loop_
_entity_poly.entity_id
_entity_poly.type
_entity_poly.pdbx_seq_one_letter_code
_entity_poly.pdbx_strand_id
1 'polypeptide(L)' 'MLPLDVIKKYYPNSSEEELKDIQEVVYLLSCAIMQEFYGPPLGEPRSLSGSKWIGDFEESGQDEK' A
#
# COMPACT_ATOMS: atom_id res chain seq x y z
N MET A 1 5.99 5.68 -5.11
CA MET A 1 5.15 6.19 -4.00
C MET A 1 4.99 7.70 -4.13
N LEU A 2 3.89 8.26 -3.62
CA LEU A 2 3.64 9.72 -3.63
C LEU A 2 4.75 10.46 -2.86
N PRO A 3 5.35 11.55 -3.38
CA PRO A 3 6.39 12.26 -2.64
C PRO A 3 5.86 12.85 -1.33
N LEU A 4 6.60 12.70 -0.23
CA LEU A 4 6.22 13.25 1.07
C LEU A 4 6.02 14.77 1.03
N ASP A 5 6.78 15.48 0.19
CA ASP A 5 6.61 16.93 -0.03
C ASP A 5 5.24 17.30 -0.63
N VAL A 6 4.61 16.39 -1.36
CA VAL A 6 3.24 16.58 -1.87
C VAL A 6 2.24 16.38 -0.75
N ILE A 7 2.42 15.35 0.08
CA ILE A 7 1.54 15.04 1.21
C ILE A 7 1.62 16.14 2.27
N LYS A 8 2.82 16.65 2.55
CA LYS A 8 3.08 17.73 3.52
C LYS A 8 2.38 19.04 3.16
N LYS A 9 2.05 19.28 1.90
CA LYS A 9 1.22 20.44 1.51
C LYS A 9 -0.20 20.36 2.06
N TYR A 10 -0.73 19.15 2.24
CA TYR A 10 -2.07 18.90 2.78
C TYR A 10 -2.04 18.66 4.30
N TYR A 11 -0.93 18.14 4.81
CA TYR A 11 -0.70 17.86 6.23
C TYR A 11 0.54 18.59 6.75
N PRO A 12 0.50 19.94 6.84
CA PRO A 12 1.69 20.76 7.12
C PRO A 12 2.22 20.61 8.55
N ASN A 13 1.36 20.20 9.48
CA ASN A 13 1.70 20.06 10.90
C ASN A 13 2.02 18.63 11.32
N SER A 14 1.89 17.67 10.42
CA SER A 14 2.16 16.26 10.70
C SER A 14 3.67 16.01 10.74
N SER A 15 4.07 15.11 11.63
CA SER A 15 5.43 14.60 11.72
C SER A 15 5.81 13.79 10.48
N GLU A 16 7.10 13.57 10.26
CA GLU A 16 7.55 12.76 9.12
C GLU A 16 7.03 11.31 9.19
N GLU A 17 6.88 10.76 10.40
CA GLU A 17 6.32 9.43 10.64
C GLU A 17 4.86 9.36 10.20
N GLU A 18 4.02 10.28 10.67
CA GLU A 18 2.62 10.36 10.25
C GLU A 18 2.47 10.58 8.73
N LEU A 19 3.38 11.35 8.11
CA LEU A 19 3.36 11.55 6.66
C LEU A 19 3.67 10.25 5.89
N LYS A 20 4.52 9.36 6.43
CA LYS A 20 4.79 8.04 5.85
C LYS A 20 3.60 7.11 6.00
N ASP A 21 2.93 7.12 7.14
CA ASP A 21 1.70 6.35 7.36
C ASP A 21 0.60 6.77 6.37
N ILE A 22 0.41 8.08 6.17
CA ILE A 22 -0.53 8.61 5.17
C ILE A 22 -0.12 8.18 3.76
N GLN A 23 1.17 8.22 3.43
CA GLN A 23 1.69 7.80 2.13
C GLN A 23 1.38 6.33 1.85
N GLU A 24 1.51 5.47 2.86
CA GLU A 24 1.22 4.03 2.78
C GLU A 24 -0.27 3.77 2.59
N VAL A 25 -1.14 4.39 3.40
CA VAL A 25 -2.59 4.21 3.29
C VAL A 25 -3.10 4.65 1.91
N VAL A 26 -2.63 5.81 1.42
CA VAL A 26 -3.02 6.30 0.09
C VAL A 26 -2.54 5.37 -1.02
N TYR A 27 -1.34 4.80 -0.87
CA TYR A 27 -0.82 3.81 -1.81
C TYR A 27 -1.70 2.55 -1.85
N LEU A 28 -2.01 1.96 -0.69
CA LEU A 28 -2.85 0.77 -0.60
C LEU A 28 -4.26 1.00 -1.16
N LEU A 29 -4.87 2.13 -0.83
CA LEU A 29 -6.20 2.49 -1.36
C LEU A 29 -6.16 2.64 -2.88
N SER A 30 -5.12 3.29 -3.41
CA SER A 30 -4.96 3.44 -4.86
C SER A 30 -4.76 2.10 -5.54
N CYS A 31 -3.97 1.20 -4.97
CA CYS A 31 -3.81 -0.17 -5.47
C CYS A 31 -5.12 -0.94 -5.47
N ALA A 32 -5.91 -0.86 -4.40
CA ALA A 32 -7.20 -1.52 -4.32
C ALA A 32 -8.19 -1.01 -5.40
N ILE A 33 -8.25 0.31 -5.59
CA ILE A 33 -9.06 0.93 -6.65
C ILE A 33 -8.56 0.45 -8.03
N MET A 34 -7.25 0.46 -8.28
CA MET A 34 -6.71 0.01 -9.56
C MET A 34 -7.02 -1.46 -9.81
N GLN A 35 -6.96 -2.31 -8.78
CA GLN A 35 -7.32 -3.72 -8.88
C GLN A 35 -8.82 -3.93 -9.14
N GLU A 36 -9.69 -3.13 -8.53
CA GLU A 36 -11.14 -3.25 -8.73
C GLU A 36 -11.57 -2.82 -10.14
N PHE A 37 -11.04 -1.71 -10.63
CA PHE A 37 -11.50 -1.12 -11.90
C PHE A 37 -10.68 -1.58 -13.11
N TYR A 38 -9.42 -1.93 -12.91
CA TYR A 38 -8.48 -2.28 -13.99
C TYR A 38 -7.84 -3.65 -13.78
N GLY A 39 -8.17 -4.37 -12.71
CA GLY A 39 -7.71 -5.73 -12.51
C GLY A 39 -8.44 -6.73 -13.41
N PRO A 40 -7.82 -7.90 -13.67
CA PRO A 40 -8.45 -8.96 -14.45
C PRO A 40 -9.74 -9.45 -13.76
N PRO A 41 -10.74 -9.92 -14.53
CA PRO A 41 -12.04 -10.34 -14.00
C PRO A 41 -11.92 -11.41 -12.92
N LEU A 42 -12.78 -11.33 -11.89
CA LEU A 42 -12.91 -12.34 -10.84
C LEU A 42 -13.21 -13.71 -11.48
N GLY A 43 -12.20 -14.59 -11.52
CA GLY A 43 -12.34 -15.97 -12.00
C GLY A 43 -11.28 -16.44 -12.99
N GLU A 44 -10.51 -15.53 -13.61
CA GLU A 44 -9.32 -15.95 -14.36
C GLU A 44 -8.15 -16.18 -13.39
N PRO A 45 -7.35 -17.26 -13.57
CA PRO A 45 -6.17 -17.47 -12.76
C PRO A 45 -5.27 -16.25 -12.95
N ARG A 46 -5.15 -15.44 -11.90
CA ARG A 46 -4.01 -14.53 -11.75
C ARG A 46 -2.79 -15.41 -12.03
N SER A 47 -2.02 -15.17 -13.09
CA SER A 47 -0.70 -15.77 -13.17
C SER A 47 -0.05 -15.51 -11.82
N LEU A 48 0.19 -16.59 -11.07
CA LEU A 48 0.56 -16.63 -9.65
C LEU A 48 1.94 -16.01 -9.36
N SER A 49 2.38 -15.05 -10.17
CA SER A 49 3.59 -14.28 -10.02
C SER A 49 3.37 -12.92 -9.33
N GLY A 50 2.12 -12.53 -9.04
CA GLY A 50 1.78 -11.22 -8.46
C GLY A 50 1.17 -11.24 -7.04
N SER A 51 0.71 -12.38 -6.54
CA SER A 51 0.03 -12.49 -5.23
C SER A 51 0.95 -12.39 -4.00
N LYS A 52 2.25 -12.10 -4.19
CA LYS A 52 3.23 -12.06 -3.12
C LYS A 52 3.33 -10.69 -2.42
N TRP A 53 2.63 -9.65 -2.89
CA TRP A 53 2.82 -8.29 -2.36
C TRP A 53 1.89 -7.92 -1.19
N ILE A 54 0.86 -8.73 -0.92
CA ILE A 54 -0.12 -8.50 0.14
C ILE A 54 -0.06 -9.54 1.27
N GLY A 55 0.75 -10.60 1.09
CA GLY A 55 0.90 -11.68 2.06
C GLY A 55 2.07 -11.53 3.04
N ASP A 56 3.01 -10.62 2.80
CA ASP A 56 4.19 -10.43 3.67
C ASP A 56 4.00 -9.32 4.74
N PHE A 57 2.83 -8.69 4.83
CA PHE A 57 2.58 -7.60 5.80
C PHE A 57 2.20 -8.09 7.21
N GLU A 58 1.76 -9.35 7.38
CA GLU A 58 1.50 -9.93 8.71
C GLU A 58 2.74 -10.64 9.33
N GLU A 59 3.86 -10.78 8.60
CA GLU A 59 5.07 -11.50 9.07
C GLU A 59 6.27 -10.56 9.33
N SER A 60 6.03 -9.40 9.94
CA SER A 60 7.11 -8.56 10.50
C SER A 60 6.78 -8.22 11.95
N GLY A 61 6.73 -9.26 12.79
CA GLY A 61 6.40 -9.11 14.21
C GLY A 61 6.76 -10.28 15.14
N GLN A 62 7.37 -11.36 14.66
CA GLN A 62 7.84 -12.45 15.52
C GLN A 62 9.16 -13.02 15.03
N ASP A 63 10.26 -12.42 15.49
CA ASP A 63 11.49 -13.17 15.72
C ASP A 63 11.89 -12.94 17.18
N GLU A 64 11.33 -13.79 18.05
CA GLU A 64 11.75 -13.99 19.43
C GLU A 64 12.40 -15.38 19.47
N LYS A 65 13.72 -15.47 19.32
CA LYS A 65 14.55 -16.44 20.03
C LYS A 65 16.05 -16.14 20.02
#